data_AF-A0A022PDP9-F1
#
_entry.id   AF-A0A022PDP9-F1
#
_cell.length_a   1.000
_cell.length_b   1.000
_cell.length_c   1.000
_cell.angle_alpha   90.00
_cell.angle_beta   90.00
_cell.angle_gamma   90.00
#
_symmetry.space_group_name_H-M   'P 1'
#
loop_
_entity.id
_entity.type
_entity.pdbx_description
1 polymer ?
#
loop_
_entity_poly.entity_id
_entity_poly.type
_entity_poly.pdbx_seq_one_letter_code
_entity_poly.pdbx_strand_id
1 'polypeptide(L)' 'ASVHLRQALVLINQENATGEDIVSLAAYIRQQVISKFGVLLEPEVRFIGTKGEIDAVECIS' A
#
# COMPACT_ATOMS: atom_id res chain seq x y z
N ALA A 1 -0.12 10.62 1.70
CA ALA A 1 -0.90 9.40 1.97
C ALA A 1 -0.81 9.06 3.46
N SER A 2 -1.88 8.53 4.07
CA SER A 2 -1.88 8.21 5.51
C SER A 2 -2.67 6.94 5.81
N VAL A 3 -2.42 6.33 6.97
CA VAL A 3 -3.21 5.22 7.51
C VAL A 3 -4.41 5.77 8.27
N HIS A 4 -5.60 5.19 8.07
CA HIS A 4 -6.79 5.61 8.80
C HIS A 4 -6.70 5.28 10.30
N LEU A 5 -6.88 6.30 11.16
CA LEU A 5 -6.68 6.19 12.61
C LEU A 5 -7.59 5.16 13.30
N ARG A 6 -8.80 4.93 12.77
CA ARG A 6 -9.78 3.99 13.37
C ARG A 6 -9.76 2.61 12.71
N GLN A 7 -9.04 2.44 11.60
CA GLN A 7 -8.95 1.16 10.89
C GLN A 7 -7.62 1.10 10.12
N ALA A 8 -6.61 0.49 10.74
CA ALA A 8 -5.23 0.51 10.24
C ALA A 8 -5.02 -0.18 8.88
N LEU A 9 -5.97 -1.00 8.43
CA LEU A 9 -5.94 -1.64 7.12
C LEU A 9 -6.43 -0.74 5.97
N VAL A 10 -6.89 0.47 6.25
CA VAL A 10 -7.38 1.41 5.24
C VAL A 10 -6.37 2.53 5.05
N LEU A 11 -5.88 2.67 3.83
CA LEU A 11 -5.09 3.83 3.40
C LEU A 11 -6.03 4.93 2.93
N ILE A 12 -5.74 6.16 3.35
CA ILE A 12 -6.52 7.35 2.98
C ILE A 12 -5.65 8.32 2.18
N ASN A 13 -6.28 8.96 1.22
CA ASN A 13 -5.72 10.12 0.56
C ASN A 13 -5.85 11.33 1.50
N GLN A 14 -4.76 11.63 2.20
CA GLN A 14 -4.61 12.88 2.95
C GLN A 14 -3.84 13.88 2.08
N GLU A 15 -4.38 15.10 1.96
CA GLU A 15 -3.75 16.25 1.29
C GLU A 15 -3.32 16.01 -0.17
N ASN A 16 -4.20 15.44 -1.00
CA ASN A 16 -3.95 15.17 -2.43
C ASN A 16 -2.77 14.22 -2.68
N ALA A 17 -2.66 13.18 -1.87
CA ALA A 17 -1.74 12.06 -2.10
C ALA A 17 -1.87 11.50 -3.52
N THR A 18 -0.72 11.28 -4.15
CA THR A 18 -0.58 10.68 -5.47
C THR A 18 -0.64 9.15 -5.40
N GLY A 19 -0.72 8.48 -6.55
CA GLY A 19 -0.60 7.02 -6.62
C GLY A 19 0.73 6.54 -6.05
N GLU A 20 1.82 7.23 -6.36
CA GLU A 20 3.17 6.93 -5.87
C GLU A 20 3.28 7.03 -4.34
N ASP A 21 2.60 8.00 -3.73
CA ASP A 21 2.56 8.15 -2.27
C ASP A 21 1.85 6.96 -1.60
N ILE A 22 0.78 6.47 -2.21
CA ILE A 22 0.01 5.32 -1.70
C ILE A 22 0.84 4.03 -1.83
N VAL A 23 1.50 3.83 -2.97
CA VAL A 23 2.40 2.68 -3.20
C VAL A 23 3.54 2.69 -2.19
N SER A 24 4.19 3.84 -2.01
CA SER A 24 5.31 4.00 -1.06
C SER A 24 4.89 3.72 0.38
N LEU A 25 3.71 4.21 0.78
CA LEU A 25 3.17 3.95 2.11
C LEU A 25 2.81 2.47 2.31
N ALA A 26 2.22 1.82 1.30
CA ALA A 26 1.89 0.40 1.35
C ALA A 26 3.14 -0.48 1.48
N ALA A 27 4.19 -0.18 0.71
CA ALA A 27 5.49 -0.86 0.80
C ALA A 27 6.11 -0.69 2.19
N TYR A 28 6.07 0.54 2.75
CA TYR A 28 6.56 0.79 4.11
C TYR A 28 5.81 -0.03 5.16
N ILE A 29 4.48 -0.07 5.12
CA ILE A 29 3.66 -0.86 6.06
C ILE A 29 3.99 -2.34 5.94
N ARG A 30 4.07 -2.86 4.71
CA ARG A 30 4.43 -4.27 4.46
C ARG A 30 5.78 -4.60 5.07
N GLN A 31 6.81 -3.77 4.86
CA GLN A 31 8.14 -3.98 5.43
C GLN A 31 8.12 -3.97 6.98
N GLN A 32 7.35 -3.08 7.60
CA GLN A 32 7.23 -3.04 9.06
C GLN A 32 6.54 -4.29 9.61
N VAL A 33 5.50 -4.79 8.94
CA VAL A 33 4.80 -6.01 9.37
C VAL A 33 5.66 -7.25 9.19
N ILE A 34 6.39 -7.36 8.07
CA ILE A 34 7.37 -8.43 7.85
C ILE A 34 8.43 -8.39 8.95
N SER A 35 9.02 -7.23 9.22
CA SER A 35 10.09 -7.11 10.21
C SER A 35 9.62 -7.42 11.63
N LYS A 36 8.38 -7.09 11.99
CA LYS A 36 7.87 -7.24 13.36
C LYS A 36 7.22 -8.60 13.62
N PHE A 37 6.62 -9.20 12.61
CA PHE A 37 5.79 -10.40 12.77
C PHE A 37 6.19 -11.56 11.84
N GLY A 38 7.09 -11.33 10.87
CA GLY A 38 7.45 -12.32 9.86
C GLY A 38 6.33 -12.61 8.85
N VAL A 39 5.32 -11.74 8.77
CA VAL A 39 4.14 -11.91 7.91
C VAL A 39 4.25 -11.03 6.68
N LEU A 40 4.12 -11.64 5.50
CA LEU A 40 4.05 -10.93 4.22
C LEU A 40 2.62 -10.47 3.96
N LEU A 41 2.42 -9.16 3.81
CA LEU A 41 1.11 -8.61 3.42
C LEU A 41 0.98 -8.53 1.90
N GLU A 42 -0.19 -8.90 1.40
CA GLU A 42 -0.58 -8.75 0.00
C GLU A 42 -1.71 -7.70 -0.11
N PRO A 43 -1.65 -6.77 -1.08
CA PRO A 43 -2.72 -5.80 -1.29
C PRO A 43 -4.02 -6.48 -1.75
N GLU A 44 -5.15 -6.13 -1.11
CA GLU A 44 -6.48 -6.51 -1.59
C GLU A 44 -6.92 -5.67 -2.80
N VAL A 45 -6.45 -4.42 -2.87
CA VAL A 45 -6.80 -3.47 -3.93
C VAL A 45 -6.02 -3.72 -5.21
N ARG A 46 -6.71 -3.62 -6.36
CA ARG A 46 -6.11 -3.77 -7.69
C ARG A 46 -5.37 -2.50 -8.09
N PHE A 47 -4.14 -2.64 -8.57
CA PHE A 47 -3.37 -1.52 -9.10
C PHE A 47 -3.60 -1.41 -10.60
N ILE A 48 -3.91 -0.20 -11.08
CA ILE A 48 -4.20 0.05 -12.50
C ILE A 48 -3.15 1.02 -13.05
N GLY A 49 -2.28 0.51 -13.92
CA GLY A 49 -1.30 1.29 -14.66
C GLY A 49 -1.84 1.82 -15.99
N THR A 50 -0.97 2.48 -16.76
CA THR A 50 -1.33 3.12 -18.04
C THR A 50 -1.82 2.14 -19.11
N LYS A 51 -1.51 0.84 -18.98
CA LYS A 51 -1.88 -0.22 -19.93
C LYS A 51 -2.90 -1.22 -19.38
N GLY A 52 -3.45 -0.98 -18.19
CA GLY A 52 -4.39 -1.90 -17.52
C GLY A 52 -3.94 -2.28 -16.12
N GLU A 53 -4.51 -3.37 -15.60
CA GLU A 53 -4.14 -3.91 -14.29
C GLU A 53 -2.68 -4.36 -14.26
N ILE A 54 -2.01 -4.10 -13.14
CA ILE A 54 -0.63 -4.47 -12.86
C ILE A 54 -0.55 -5.21 -11.52
N ASP A 55 0.50 -6.00 -11.33
CA ASP A 55 0.70 -6.76 -10.10
C ASP A 55 0.99 -5.82 -8.92
N ALA A 56 0.04 -5.76 -7.98
CA ALA A 56 0.15 -4.88 -6.82
C ALA A 56 1.26 -5.32 -5.86
N VAL A 57 1.54 -6.62 -5.73
CA VAL A 57 2.61 -7.16 -4.87
C VAL A 57 3.96 -6.76 -5.45
N GLU A 58 4.16 -6.89 -6.75
CA GLU A 58 5.39 -6.42 -7.43
C GLU A 58 5.61 -4.92 -7.20
N CYS A 59 4.54 -4.11 -7.28
CA CYS A 59 4.62 -2.66 -7.11
C CYS A 59 5.03 -2.21 -5.69
N ILE A 60 4.79 -3.04 -4.66
CA ILE A 60 5.10 -2.71 -3.26
C ILE A 60 6.16 -3.63 -2.65
N SER A 61 6.92 -4.36 -3.48
CA SER A 61 8.04 -5.21 -3.07
C SER A 61 9.35 -4.45 -3.00
#